data_AF-A0A0D0AKY3-F1
#
_entry.id   AF-A0A0D0AKY3-F1
#
_cell.length_a   1.000
_cell.length_b   1.000
_cell.length_c   1.000
_cell.angle_alpha   90.00
_cell.angle_beta   90.00
_cell.angle_gamma   90.00
#
_symmetry.space_group_name_H-M   'P 1'
#
loop_
_entity.id
_entity.type
_entity.pdbx_description
1 polymer ?
#
loop_
_entity_poly.entity_id
_entity_poly.type
_entity_poly.pdbx_seq_one_letter_code
_entity_poly.pdbx_strand_id
1 'polypeptide(L)'
;MRTIDPSTPSSHFSNLIKDFPRRHCSLLFQLRTGHAPLNKHLHCISKSPTAQCLQCNEHEGTVKHFLLVCLCYAQQCAALCQEAGTGMSQLCQLLNNEDFIKPLFCYIARTRRLEQMFGDVSPSKPQMSQQT
;
A
#
# COMPACT_ATOMS: atom_id res chain seq x y z
N MET A 1 12.49 -18.51 -4.81
CA MET A 1 11.59 -18.83 -3.68
C MET A 1 10.85 -17.55 -3.30
N ARG A 2 9.51 -17.57 -3.25
CA ARG A 2 8.72 -16.44 -2.73
C ARG A 2 8.86 -16.45 -1.22
N THR A 3 9.60 -15.50 -0.65
CA THR A 3 9.70 -15.35 0.81
C THR A 3 8.34 -14.88 1.31
N ILE A 4 7.55 -15.80 1.86
CA ILE A 4 6.32 -15.48 2.55
C ILE A 4 6.74 -14.72 3.81
N ASP A 5 6.30 -13.47 3.94
CA ASP A 5 6.57 -12.66 5.13
C ASP A 5 6.04 -13.41 6.38
N PRO A 6 6.84 -13.54 7.45
CA PRO A 6 6.46 -14.32 8.64
C PRO A 6 5.29 -13.72 9.43
N SER A 7 4.78 -12.53 9.07
CA SER A 7 3.58 -11.92 9.63
C SER A 7 2.28 -12.24 8.86
N THR A 8 2.29 -13.26 7.99
CA THR A 8 1.10 -13.93 7.41
C THR A 8 0.03 -14.21 8.47
N PRO A 9 -1.27 -14.07 8.11
CA PRO A 9 -2.28 -13.38 8.91
C PRO A 9 -2.23 -13.82 10.36
N SER A 10 -1.41 -13.10 11.11
CA SER A 10 -1.28 -13.25 12.54
C SER A 10 -2.53 -12.65 13.19
N SER A 11 -2.79 -13.00 14.45
CA SER A 11 -3.81 -12.31 15.25
C SER A 11 -3.68 -10.78 15.17
N HIS A 12 -2.44 -10.29 15.05
CA HIS A 12 -2.12 -8.89 14.81
C HIS A 12 -2.71 -8.33 13.50
N PHE A 13 -2.60 -9.05 12.37
CA PHE A 13 -3.20 -8.59 11.12
C PHE A 13 -4.73 -8.54 11.21
N SER A 14 -5.36 -9.56 11.80
CA SER A 14 -6.81 -9.58 11.99
C SER A 14 -7.30 -8.42 12.85
N ASN A 15 -6.56 -8.08 13.91
CA ASN A 15 -6.86 -6.93 14.76
C ASN A 15 -6.69 -5.60 14.02
N LEU A 16 -5.60 -5.46 13.24
CA LEU A 16 -5.31 -4.26 12.46
C LEU A 16 -6.43 -3.94 11.47
N ILE A 17 -6.98 -4.95 10.80
CA ILE A 17 -7.96 -4.75 9.71
C ILE A 17 -9.42 -4.79 10.17
N LYS A 18 -9.69 -5.01 11.46
CA LYS A 18 -11.04 -5.30 11.98
C LYS A 18 -12.07 -4.21 11.66
N ASP A 19 -11.63 -2.94 11.69
CA ASP A 19 -12.48 -1.77 11.51
C ASP A 19 -12.40 -1.19 10.07
N PHE A 20 -11.69 -1.87 9.16
CA PHE A 20 -11.49 -1.39 7.80
C PHE A 20 -12.52 -1.98 6.83
N PRO A 21 -12.95 -1.21 5.80
CA PRO A 21 -13.77 -1.76 4.73
C PRO A 21 -13.06 -2.92 4.03
N ARG A 22 -13.80 -3.94 3.58
CA ARG A 22 -13.24 -5.15 2.93
C ARG A 22 -12.24 -4.84 1.80
N ARG A 23 -12.47 -3.75 1.07
CA ARG A 23 -11.61 -3.26 -0.01
C ARG A 23 -10.22 -2.87 0.50
N HIS A 24 -10.16 -2.09 1.57
CA HIS A 24 -8.91 -1.69 2.24
C HIS A 24 -8.15 -2.92 2.74
N CYS A 25 -8.86 -3.86 3.36
CA CYS A 25 -8.28 -5.12 3.83
C CYS A 25 -7.67 -5.94 2.69
N SER A 26 -8.41 -6.08 1.57
CA SER A 26 -7.94 -6.82 0.39
C SER A 26 -6.70 -6.17 -0.23
N LEU A 27 -6.71 -4.84 -0.36
CA LEU A 27 -5.58 -4.08 -0.88
C LEU A 27 -4.34 -4.23 0.02
N LEU A 28 -4.51 -4.07 1.34
CA LEU A 28 -3.41 -4.23 2.29
C LEU A 28 -2.83 -5.66 2.25
N PHE A 29 -3.69 -6.67 2.19
CA PHE A 29 -3.27 -8.07 2.03
C PHE A 29 -2.46 -8.29 0.75
N GLN A 30 -2.92 -7.74 -0.37
CA GLN A 30 -2.22 -7.83 -1.64
C GLN A 30 -0.87 -7.09 -1.63
N LEU A 31 -0.77 -5.94 -0.96
CA LEU A 31 0.50 -5.22 -0.78
C LEU A 31 1.51 -6.04 0.03
N ARG A 32 1.08 -6.63 1.15
CA ARG A 32 1.94 -7.47 2.01
C ARG A 32 2.46 -8.71 1.30
N THR A 33 1.60 -9.35 0.50
CA THR A 33 1.95 -10.59 -0.19
C THR A 33 2.62 -10.36 -1.55
N GLY A 34 2.78 -9.09 -1.97
CA GLY A 34 3.35 -8.76 -3.28
C GLY A 34 2.44 -9.07 -4.47
N HIS A 35 1.15 -9.30 -4.22
CA HIS A 35 0.12 -9.56 -5.25
C HIS A 35 -0.67 -8.31 -5.64
N ALA A 36 -0.34 -7.13 -5.10
CA ALA A 36 -0.93 -5.89 -5.56
C ALA A 36 -0.71 -5.75 -7.08
N PRO A 37 -1.67 -5.18 -7.84
CA PRO A 37 -1.63 -5.11 -9.29
C PRO A 37 -0.68 -4.01 -9.81
N LEU A 38 0.55 -4.09 -9.32
CA LEU A 38 1.71 -3.38 -9.83
C LEU A 38 2.36 -4.21 -10.93
N ASN A 39 3.12 -3.56 -11.80
CA ASN A 39 3.57 -4.18 -13.05
C ASN A 39 4.38 -5.46 -12.87
N LYS A 40 5.17 -5.59 -11.80
CA LYS A 40 5.88 -6.85 -11.54
C LYS A 40 4.92 -8.02 -11.37
N HIS A 41 3.87 -7.84 -10.58
CA HIS A 41 2.85 -8.87 -10.40
C HIS A 41 2.08 -9.11 -11.69
N LEU A 42 1.63 -8.05 -12.36
CA LEU A 42 0.88 -8.16 -13.62
C LEU A 42 1.68 -8.87 -14.71
N HIS A 43 2.97 -8.62 -14.84
CA HIS A 43 3.85 -9.34 -15.76
C HIS A 43 3.97 -10.81 -15.40
N CYS A 44 4.12 -11.13 -14.10
CA CYS A 44 4.19 -12.51 -13.62
C CYS A 44 2.94 -13.34 -13.96
N ILE A 45 1.76 -12.71 -14.05
CA ILE A 45 0.50 -13.36 -14.45
C ILE A 45 0.11 -13.10 -15.91
N SER A 46 1.06 -12.63 -16.73
CA SER A 46 0.88 -12.36 -18.17
C SER A 46 -0.23 -11.34 -18.48
N LYS A 47 -0.50 -10.41 -17.57
CA LYS A 47 -1.44 -9.27 -17.73
C LYS A 47 -0.75 -7.96 -18.10
N SER A 48 0.58 -7.92 -18.11
CA SER A 48 1.38 -6.78 -18.59
C SER A 48 2.53 -7.30 -19.47
N PRO A 49 2.87 -6.62 -20.57
CA PRO A 49 4.02 -6.98 -21.40
C PRO A 49 5.39 -6.69 -20.73
N THR A 50 5.41 -5.91 -19.64
CA THR A 50 6.63 -5.54 -18.93
C THR A 50 6.45 -5.56 -17.41
N ALA A 51 7.50 -5.96 -16.69
CA ALA A 51 7.57 -5.86 -15.23
C ALA A 51 7.96 -4.46 -14.74
N GLN A 52 8.38 -3.56 -15.64
CA GLN A 52 8.83 -2.21 -15.29
C GLN A 52 7.70 -1.36 -14.72
N CYS A 53 8.05 -0.46 -13.81
CA CYS A 53 7.16 0.56 -13.30
C CYS A 53 6.68 1.43 -14.44
N LEU A 54 5.37 1.52 -14.66
CA LEU A 54 4.80 2.35 -15.73
C LEU A 54 5.09 3.85 -15.57
N GLN A 55 5.51 4.27 -14.37
CA GLN A 55 5.69 5.69 -14.08
C GLN A 55 7.13 6.16 -14.31
N CYS A 56 8.14 5.40 -13.86
CA CYS A 56 9.54 5.76 -14.13
C CYS A 56 10.16 4.98 -15.30
N ASN A 57 9.62 3.80 -15.65
CA ASN A 57 10.16 2.88 -16.66
C ASN A 57 11.59 2.37 -16.43
N GLU A 58 12.19 2.63 -15.26
CA GLU A 58 13.60 2.27 -14.96
C GLU A 58 13.74 0.97 -14.16
N HIS A 59 12.83 0.73 -13.21
CA HIS A 59 12.91 -0.39 -12.28
C HIS A 59 11.63 -1.23 -12.30
N GLU A 60 11.68 -2.45 -11.76
CA GLU A 60 10.50 -3.28 -11.61
C GLU A 60 9.43 -2.60 -10.72
N GLY A 61 8.18 -2.63 -11.16
CA GLY A 61 7.02 -2.15 -10.41
C GLY A 61 6.67 -3.07 -9.24
N THR A 62 7.53 -3.13 -8.22
CA THR A 62 7.33 -3.85 -6.95
C THR A 62 6.60 -2.97 -5.93
N VAL A 63 6.06 -3.58 -4.87
CA VAL A 63 5.49 -2.83 -3.73
C VAL A 63 6.54 -1.94 -3.06
N LYS A 64 7.76 -2.45 -2.86
CA LYS A 64 8.88 -1.66 -2.32
C LYS A 64 9.19 -0.47 -3.22
N HIS A 65 9.28 -0.68 -4.54
CA HIS A 65 9.57 0.40 -5.47
C HIS A 65 8.47 1.46 -5.44
N PHE A 66 7.22 1.03 -5.50
CA PHE A 66 6.05 1.91 -5.42
C PHE A 66 6.08 2.77 -4.16
N LEU A 67 6.17 2.16 -2.97
CA LEU A 67 6.01 2.87 -1.71
C LEU A 67 7.24 3.67 -1.25
N LEU A 68 8.46 3.26 -1.64
CA LEU A 68 9.69 3.78 -1.02
C LEU A 68 10.77 4.29 -1.98
N VAL A 69 10.74 3.92 -3.27
CA VAL A 69 11.89 4.16 -4.19
C VAL A 69 11.53 5.02 -5.39
N CYS A 70 10.32 4.90 -5.92
CA CYS A 70 9.94 5.54 -7.17
C CYS A 70 9.92 7.07 -7.02
N LEU A 71 10.85 7.76 -7.70
CA LEU A 71 10.97 9.22 -7.65
C LEU A 71 9.76 9.93 -8.26
N CYS A 72 9.03 9.29 -9.17
CA CYS A 72 7.78 9.83 -9.70
C CYS A 72 6.70 10.00 -8.63
N TYR A 73 6.82 9.30 -7.50
CA TYR A 73 5.93 9.47 -6.35
C TYR A 73 6.58 10.25 -5.20
N ALA A 74 7.69 10.96 -5.43
CA ALA A 74 8.43 11.66 -4.38
C ALA A 74 7.56 12.65 -3.58
N GLN A 75 6.64 13.35 -4.24
CA GLN A 75 5.71 14.28 -3.57
C GLN A 75 4.76 13.54 -2.64
N GLN A 76 4.19 12.42 -3.10
CA GLN A 76 3.29 11.59 -2.30
C GLN A 76 4.05 10.93 -1.15
N CYS A 77 5.28 10.46 -1.39
CA CYS A 77 6.16 9.91 -0.36
C CYS A 77 6.52 10.96 0.69
N ALA A 78 6.81 12.20 0.30
CA ALA A 78 7.08 13.29 1.24
C ALA A 78 5.87 13.58 2.12
N ALA A 79 4.66 13.61 1.55
CA ALA A 79 3.44 13.80 2.32
C ALA A 79 3.16 12.61 3.25
N LEU A 80 3.42 11.37 2.78
CA LEU A 80 3.36 10.17 3.61
C LEU A 80 4.35 10.25 4.78
N CYS A 81 5.58 10.72 4.55
CA CYS A 81 6.60 10.93 5.60
C CYS A 81 6.18 11.97 6.63
N GLN A 82 5.52 13.04 6.20
CA GLN A 82 5.01 14.07 7.12
C GLN A 82 3.89 13.52 8.01
N GLU A 83 3.01 12.68 7.46
CA GLU A 83 1.88 12.10 8.18
C GLU A 83 2.29 10.89 9.06
N ALA A 84 3.29 10.10 8.64
CA ALA A 84 3.76 8.90 9.31
C ALA A 84 5.01 9.11 10.20
N GLY A 85 5.74 10.22 10.06
CA GLY A 85 6.97 10.47 10.80
C GLY A 85 8.16 9.58 10.37
N THR A 86 9.18 9.47 11.23
CA THR A 86 10.51 8.91 10.92
C THR A 86 10.55 7.39 10.65
N GLY A 87 9.43 6.68 10.82
CA GLY A 87 9.33 5.21 10.73
C GLY A 87 9.20 4.63 9.31
N MET A 88 9.25 5.47 8.28
CA MET A 88 8.95 5.04 6.90
C MET A 88 10.04 4.22 6.20
N SER A 89 11.22 4.06 6.80
CA SER A 89 12.37 3.43 6.15
C SER A 89 12.19 1.93 5.91
N GLN A 90 11.24 1.28 6.59
CA GLN A 90 11.01 -0.16 6.48
C GLN A 90 9.62 -0.48 5.95
N LEU A 91 9.57 -1.19 4.81
CA LEU A 91 8.35 -1.67 4.18
C LEU A 91 7.48 -2.48 5.16
N CYS A 92 8.09 -3.32 6.00
CA CYS A 92 7.36 -4.12 6.98
C CYS A 92 6.68 -3.25 8.03
N GLN A 93 7.28 -2.15 8.48
CA GLN A 93 6.65 -1.26 9.46
C GLN A 93 5.45 -0.52 8.83
N LEU A 94 5.62 0.00 7.62
CA LEU A 94 4.56 0.71 6.89
C LEU A 94 3.31 -0.14 6.64
N LEU A 95 3.50 -1.43 6.37
CA LEU A 95 2.39 -2.34 6.07
C LEU A 95 1.79 -2.99 7.33
N ASN A 96 2.46 -2.94 8.48
CA ASN A 96 2.05 -3.62 9.72
C ASN A 96 1.59 -2.71 10.85
N ASN A 97 2.01 -1.45 10.91
CA ASN A 97 1.62 -0.56 12.01
C ASN A 97 0.31 0.20 11.71
N GLU A 98 -0.63 0.18 12.65
CA GLU A 98 -1.91 0.90 12.59
C GLU A 98 -1.72 2.41 12.34
N ASP A 99 -0.67 3.00 12.91
CA ASP A 99 -0.33 4.41 12.77
C ASP A 99 -0.07 4.81 11.30
N PHE A 100 0.43 3.86 10.51
CA PHE A 100 0.83 4.10 9.11
C PHE A 100 -0.22 3.67 8.09
N ILE A 101 -1.24 2.89 8.50
CA ILE A 101 -2.26 2.40 7.56
C ILE A 101 -3.09 3.53 6.96
N LYS A 102 -3.54 4.49 7.77
CA LYS A 102 -4.31 5.64 7.26
C LYS A 102 -3.47 6.52 6.31
N PRO A 103 -2.26 6.98 6.69
CA PRO A 103 -1.36 7.67 5.77
C PRO A 103 -1.09 6.87 4.49
N LEU A 104 -0.87 5.56 4.60
CA LEU A 104 -0.65 4.67 3.44
C LEU A 104 -1.83 4.72 2.46
N PHE A 105 -3.07 4.66 2.94
CA PHE A 105 -4.24 4.76 2.07
C PHE A 105 -4.38 6.15 1.43
N CYS A 106 -4.07 7.23 2.17
CA CYS A 106 -3.98 8.58 1.59
C CYS A 106 -2.94 8.64 0.46
N TYR A 107 -1.76 8.05 0.67
CA TYR A 107 -0.72 7.93 -0.35
C TYR A 107 -1.27 7.21 -1.59
N ILE A 108 -1.85 6.01 -1.42
CA ILE A 108 -2.35 5.20 -2.53
C ILE A 108 -3.42 5.98 -3.32
N ALA A 109 -4.37 6.62 -2.63
CA ALA A 109 -5.39 7.44 -3.27
C ALA A 109 -4.80 8.61 -4.06
N ARG A 110 -3.82 9.33 -3.49
CA ARG A 110 -3.11 10.44 -4.17
C ARG A 110 -2.33 9.99 -5.40
N THR A 111 -1.76 8.78 -5.41
CA THR A 111 -1.07 8.25 -6.60
C THR A 111 -2.03 7.85 -7.72
N ARG A 112 -3.30 7.56 -7.40
CA ARG A 112 -4.32 6.97 -8.29
C ARG A 112 -3.90 5.68 -8.99
N ARG A 113 -2.73 5.11 -8.65
CA ARG A 113 -2.15 3.97 -9.37
C ARG A 113 -3.01 2.72 -9.30
N LEU A 114 -3.76 2.56 -8.20
CA LEU A 114 -4.58 1.39 -7.91
C LEU A 114 -6.09 1.69 -8.01
N GLU A 115 -6.46 2.90 -8.41
CA GLU A 115 -7.86 3.36 -8.46
C GLU A 115 -8.69 2.55 -9.46
N GLN A 116 -8.12 2.13 -10.58
CA GLN A 116 -8.83 1.30 -11.55
C GLN A 116 -9.30 -0.05 -10.96
N MET A 117 -8.56 -0.62 -10.00
CA MET A 117 -8.87 -1.96 -9.46
C MET A 117 -9.59 -1.92 -8.13
N PHE A 118 -9.31 -0.92 -7.30
CA PHE A 118 -9.90 -0.81 -5.97
C PHE A 118 -10.89 0.36 -5.86
N GLY A 119 -10.97 1.26 -6.83
CA GLY A 119 -11.68 2.53 -6.70
C GLY A 119 -10.96 3.48 -5.75
N ASP A 120 -11.67 4.52 -5.28
CA ASP A 120 -11.14 5.39 -4.24
C ASP A 120 -10.99 4.64 -2.91
N VAL A 121 -9.79 4.74 -2.34
CA VAL A 121 -9.39 4.13 -1.07
C VAL A 121 -9.05 5.18 -0.02
N SER A 122 -9.32 6.47 -0.29
CA SER A 122 -9.16 7.53 0.69
C SER A 122 -9.87 7.15 2.00
N PRO A 123 -9.19 7.24 3.16
CA PRO A 123 -9.83 6.94 4.42
C PRO A 123 -10.99 7.92 4.62
N SER A 124 -12.21 7.39 4.76
CA SER A 124 -13.37 8.19 5.16
C SER A 124 -13.03 8.91 6.47
N LYS A 125 -13.29 10.22 6.54
CA LYS A 125 -13.10 11.00 7.77
C LYS A 125 -13.73 10.23 8.94
N PRO A 126 -13.06 10.06 10.09
CA PRO A 126 -13.71 9.47 11.24
C PRO A 126 -14.94 10.31 11.54
N GLN A 127 -16.12 9.68 11.52
CA GLN A 127 -17.25 10.27 12.22
C GLN A 127 -16.84 10.29 13.68
N MET A 128 -16.40 11.46 14.17
CA MET A 128 -16.37 11.75 15.60
C MET A 128 -17.80 11.57 16.08
N SER A 129 -18.10 10.40 16.63
CA SER A 129 -19.23 10.20 17.52
C SER A 129 -19.02 11.15 18.68
N GLN A 130 -19.67 12.31 18.60
CA GLN A 130 -19.93 13.16 19.74
C GLN A 130 -20.79 12.33 20.69
N GLN A 131 -20.18 11.78 21.75
CA GLN A 131 -20.92 11.31 22.90
C GLN A 131 -21.22 12.53 23.77
N THR A 132 -22.51 12.87 23.81
CA THR A 132 -23.13 13.77 24.78
C THR A 132 -23.09 13.17 26.18
#